data_AF-A0A2N6FM13-F1
#
_entry.id   AF-A0A2N6FM13-F1
#
_cell.length_a   1.000
_cell.length_b   1.000
_cell.length_c   1.000
_cell.angle_alpha   90.00
_cell.angle_beta   90.00
_cell.angle_gamma   90.00
#
_symmetry.space_group_name_H-M   'P 1'
#
loop_
_entity.id
_entity.type
_entity.pdbx_description
1 polymer ?
#
loop_
_entity_poly.entity_id
_entity_poly.type
_entity_poly.pdbx_seq_one_letter_code
_entity_poly.pdbx_strand_id
1 'polypeptide(L)'
;MMKRNEILLAGKKILLGILIIMSVQNIFAKEKVIAKIPEASGITYSKKSNSLFVVNDEGSIYELSLDGRILREKKLGKYDLEGITIDDENDLLLLAIEGDDSILVLSKKKFKEKKEISIKRKYK
;
A
#
# COMPACT_ATOMS: atom_id res chain seq x y z
N MET A 1 -20.20 -57.71 -9.04
CA MET A 1 -21.19 -56.63 -8.86
C MET A 1 -20.97 -56.04 -7.47
N MET A 2 -20.50 -54.80 -7.38
CA MET A 2 -20.17 -54.16 -6.10
C MET A 2 -21.46 -53.87 -5.30
N LYS A 3 -21.46 -54.05 -3.97
CA LYS A 3 -22.70 -53.90 -3.18
C LYS A 3 -23.09 -52.41 -3.09
N ARG A 4 -24.39 -52.08 -3.12
CA ARG A 4 -24.92 -50.71 -3.08
C ARG A 4 -24.33 -49.84 -1.95
N ASN A 5 -24.02 -50.45 -0.80
CA ASN A 5 -23.39 -49.78 0.34
C ASN A 5 -21.92 -49.40 0.08
N GLU A 6 -21.18 -50.18 -0.70
CA GLU A 6 -19.80 -49.87 -1.09
C GLU A 6 -19.75 -48.71 -2.08
N ILE A 7 -20.73 -48.64 -3.00
CA ILE A 7 -20.90 -47.52 -3.93
C ILE A 7 -21.23 -46.23 -3.15
N LEU A 8 -22.12 -46.31 -2.16
CA LEU A 8 -22.51 -45.15 -1.34
C LEU A 8 -21.34 -44.64 -0.49
N LEU A 9 -20.54 -45.56 0.07
CA LEU A 9 -19.35 -45.23 0.86
C LEU A 9 -18.25 -44.62 -0.01
N ALA A 10 -18.05 -45.14 -1.22
CA ALA A 10 -17.12 -44.56 -2.19
C ALA A 10 -17.53 -43.13 -2.58
N GLY A 11 -18.83 -42.89 -2.84
CA GLY A 11 -19.35 -41.55 -3.13
C GLY A 11 -19.13 -40.55 -1.99
N LYS A 12 -19.34 -40.96 -0.73
CA LYS A 12 -19.07 -40.10 0.44
C LYS A 12 -17.58 -39.76 0.60
N LYS A 13 -16.67 -40.70 0.33
CA LYS A 13 -15.22 -40.47 0.38
C LYS A 13 -14.77 -39.49 -0.71
N ILE A 14 -15.33 -39.62 -1.91
CA ILE A 14 -15.08 -38.68 -3.03
C ILE A 14 -15.56 -37.27 -2.66
N LEU A 15 -16.78 -37.14 -2.13
CA LEU A 15 -17.33 -35.86 -1.72
C LEU A 15 -16.51 -35.19 -0.60
N LEU A 16 -16.05 -35.97 0.39
CA LEU A 16 -15.19 -35.48 1.46
C LEU A 16 -13.83 -35.01 0.93
N GLY A 17 -13.25 -35.74 -0.03
CA GLY A 17 -12.01 -35.34 -0.70
C GLY A 17 -12.14 -34.01 -1.46
N ILE A 18 -13.24 -33.82 -2.20
CA ILE A 18 -13.54 -32.56 -2.90
C ILE A 18 -13.68 -31.39 -1.89
N LEU A 19 -14.41 -31.61 -0.79
CA LEU A 19 -14.62 -30.60 0.24
C LEU A 19 -13.29 -30.17 0.89
N ILE A 20 -12.40 -31.12 1.17
CA ILE A 20 -11.07 -30.85 1.71
C ILE A 20 -10.23 -30.06 0.69
N ILE A 21 -10.18 -30.48 -0.58
CA ILE A 21 -9.41 -29.78 -1.63
C ILE A 21 -9.89 -28.32 -1.81
N MET A 22 -11.19 -28.09 -1.83
CA MET A 22 -11.76 -26.73 -1.91
C MET A 22 -11.40 -25.86 -0.70
N SER A 23 -11.33 -26.46 0.49
CA SER A 23 -10.97 -25.72 1.71
C SER A 23 -9.50 -25.28 1.74
N VAL A 24 -8.60 -26.06 1.14
CA VAL A 24 -7.15 -25.76 1.09
C VAL A 24 -6.84 -24.54 0.22
N GLN A 25 -7.65 -24.24 -0.80
CA GLN A 25 -7.44 -23.08 -1.67
C GLN A 25 -7.56 -21.73 -0.92
N ASN A 26 -8.34 -21.69 0.17
CA ASN A 26 -8.50 -20.49 1.00
C ASN A 26 -7.38 -20.29 2.04
N ILE A 27 -6.48 -21.27 2.20
CA ILE A 27 -5.37 -21.19 3.18
C ILE A 27 -4.19 -20.38 2.63
N PHE A 28 -4.09 -20.25 1.30
CA PHE A 28 -3.02 -19.50 0.63
C PHE A 28 -3.56 -18.20 0.05
N ALA A 29 -3.93 -17.25 0.91
CA ALA A 29 -4.13 -15.88 0.46
C ALA A 29 -2.79 -15.34 -0.04
N LYS A 30 -2.58 -15.37 -1.36
CA LYS A 30 -1.39 -14.82 -1.99
C LYS A 30 -1.42 -13.30 -1.85
N GLU A 31 -0.30 -12.70 -1.51
CA GLU A 31 -0.15 -11.25 -1.53
C GLU A 31 -0.65 -10.68 -2.86
N LYS A 32 -1.47 -9.64 -2.78
CA LYS A 32 -1.92 -8.90 -3.97
C LYS A 32 -1.08 -7.65 -4.08
N VAL A 33 -0.05 -7.72 -4.91
CA VAL A 33 0.73 -6.54 -5.29
C VAL A 33 -0.13 -5.68 -6.23
N ILE A 34 -0.50 -4.48 -5.79
CA ILE A 34 -1.32 -3.54 -6.57
C ILE A 34 -0.45 -2.54 -7.36
N ALA A 35 0.75 -2.23 -6.86
CA ALA A 35 1.70 -1.31 -7.48
C ALA A 35 3.13 -1.75 -7.18
N LYS A 36 4.06 -1.47 -8.11
CA LYS A 36 5.50 -1.67 -7.91
C LYS A 36 6.15 -0.30 -7.76
N ILE A 37 6.42 0.09 -6.52
CA ILE A 37 7.12 1.31 -6.17
C ILE A 37 8.45 0.89 -5.54
N PRO A 38 9.62 1.26 -6.11
CA PRO A 38 10.92 0.93 -5.54
C PRO A 38 11.02 1.50 -4.12
N GLU A 39 11.43 0.68 -3.15
CA GLU A 39 11.67 1.06 -1.75
C GLU A 39 10.54 1.92 -1.14
N ALA A 40 9.29 1.51 -1.39
CA ALA A 40 8.12 2.21 -0.86
C ALA A 40 8.11 2.25 0.67
N SER A 41 8.03 3.46 1.24
CA SER A 41 8.18 3.69 2.68
C SER A 41 6.89 4.19 3.34
N GLY A 42 6.25 5.21 2.75
CA GLY A 42 5.03 5.83 3.29
C GLY A 42 3.86 5.82 2.32
N ILE A 43 2.64 5.73 2.85
CA ILE A 43 1.38 5.83 2.09
C ILE A 43 0.30 6.59 2.85
N THR A 44 -0.50 7.39 2.13
CA THR A 44 -1.70 8.03 2.68
C THR A 44 -2.84 8.08 1.66
N TYR A 45 -4.08 8.15 2.14
CA TYR A 45 -5.28 8.22 1.30
C TYR A 45 -5.86 9.63 1.28
N SER A 46 -6.17 10.15 0.09
CA SER A 46 -6.94 11.37 -0.10
C SER A 46 -8.41 11.07 -0.36
N LYS A 47 -9.29 11.52 0.53
CA LYS A 47 -10.74 11.46 0.32
C LYS A 47 -11.15 12.33 -0.87
N LYS A 48 -10.50 13.48 -1.05
CA LYS A 48 -10.88 14.48 -2.05
C LYS A 48 -10.57 14.06 -3.49
N SER A 49 -9.43 13.40 -3.72
CA SER A 49 -9.08 12.87 -5.06
C SER A 49 -9.40 11.37 -5.22
N ASN A 50 -9.82 10.71 -4.14
CA ASN A 50 -10.05 9.26 -4.10
C ASN A 50 -8.84 8.46 -4.61
N SER A 51 -7.66 8.85 -4.16
CA SER A 51 -6.37 8.34 -4.60
C SER A 51 -5.42 8.13 -3.42
N LEU A 52 -4.40 7.31 -3.64
CA LEU A 52 -3.32 7.03 -2.69
C LEU A 52 -2.12 7.88 -3.06
N PHE A 53 -1.40 8.41 -2.06
CA PHE A 53 -0.11 9.06 -2.25
C PHE A 53 0.94 8.19 -1.57
N VAL A 54 1.98 7.81 -2.31
CA VAL A 54 3.06 6.95 -1.85
C VAL A 54 4.39 7.67 -2.02
N VAL A 55 5.30 7.50 -1.07
CA VAL A 55 6.68 7.98 -1.16
C VAL A 55 7.66 6.81 -1.05
N ASN A 56 8.89 7.04 -1.48
CA ASN A 56 9.99 6.09 -1.28
C ASN A 56 11.22 6.76 -0.69
N ASP A 57 12.11 5.95 -0.11
CA ASP A 57 13.37 6.36 0.53
C ASP A 57 14.38 6.99 -0.46
N GLU A 58 14.13 6.87 -1.77
CA GLU A 58 14.98 7.50 -2.78
C GLU A 58 14.60 8.95 -3.07
N GLY A 59 13.43 9.44 -2.62
CA GLY A 59 12.98 10.83 -2.79
C GLY A 59 11.96 11.07 -3.90
N SER A 60 11.19 10.05 -4.28
CA SER A 60 10.08 10.15 -5.23
C SER A 60 8.72 10.15 -4.52
N ILE A 61 7.73 10.80 -5.14
CA ILE A 61 6.32 10.73 -4.75
C ILE A 61 5.46 10.25 -5.92
N TYR A 62 4.48 9.43 -5.60
CA TYR A 62 3.54 8.83 -6.54
C TYR A 62 2.11 9.13 -6.09
N GLU A 63 1.22 9.38 -7.05
CA GLU A 63 -0.23 9.29 -6.81
C GLU A 63 -0.76 8.08 -7.56
N LEU A 64 -1.51 7.23 -6.87
CA LEU A 64 -2.07 5.99 -7.39
C LEU A 64 -3.59 6.03 -7.30
N SER A 65 -4.29 5.34 -8.20
CA SER A 65 -5.67 4.93 -7.93
C SER A 65 -5.71 3.82 -6.87
N LEU A 66 -6.90 3.53 -6.33
CA LEU A 66 -7.08 2.51 -5.28
C LEU A 66 -6.74 1.08 -5.72
N ASP A 67 -6.71 0.82 -7.03
CA ASP A 67 -6.28 -0.44 -7.63
C ASP A 67 -4.78 -0.47 -7.97
N GLY A 68 -4.03 0.61 -7.64
CA GLY A 68 -2.58 0.67 -7.73
C GLY A 68 -2.00 1.18 -9.05
N ARG A 69 -2.84 1.61 -10.01
CA ARG A 69 -2.34 2.28 -11.22
C ARG A 69 -1.73 3.64 -10.87
N ILE A 70 -0.50 3.87 -11.31
CA ILE A 70 0.18 5.17 -11.16
C ILE A 70 -0.54 6.21 -12.01
N LEU A 71 -1.09 7.23 -11.35
CA LEU A 71 -1.73 8.38 -11.97
C LEU A 71 -0.71 9.45 -12.34
N ARG A 72 0.31 9.63 -11.47
CA ARG A 72 1.45 10.52 -11.70
C ARG A 72 2.58 10.25 -10.71
N GLU A 73 3.77 10.72 -11.06
CA GLU A 73 5.00 10.57 -10.29
C GLU A 73 5.82 11.85 -10.38
N LYS A 74 6.64 12.12 -9.35
CA LYS A 74 7.69 13.13 -9.41
C LYS A 74 8.88 12.78 -8.50
N LYS A 75 10.10 12.94 -9.03
CA LYS A 75 11.32 13.02 -8.20
C LYS A 75 11.40 14.38 -7.52
N LEU A 76 11.43 14.41 -6.19
CA LEU A 76 11.47 15.63 -5.40
C LEU A 76 12.91 16.10 -5.13
N GLY A 77 13.83 15.15 -4.99
CA GLY A 77 15.22 15.42 -4.67
C GLY A 77 15.93 14.14 -4.21
N LYS A 78 17.07 14.30 -3.53
CA LYS A 78 17.74 13.22 -2.79
C LYS A 78 17.24 13.29 -1.35
N TYR A 79 16.09 12.69 -1.08
CA TYR A 79 15.48 12.66 0.24
C TYR A 79 15.27 11.23 0.67
N ASP A 80 15.53 10.97 1.94
CA ASP A 80 15.19 9.73 2.63
C ASP A 80 13.76 9.85 3.18
N LEU A 81 12.75 9.70 2.30
CA LEU A 81 11.35 9.94 2.66
C LEU A 81 10.77 8.71 3.33
N GLU A 82 10.15 8.92 4.49
CA GLU A 82 9.51 7.86 5.26
C GLU A 82 7.99 8.06 5.31
N GLY A 83 7.48 8.65 6.40
CA GLY A 83 6.05 8.89 6.57
C GLY A 83 5.50 9.97 5.63
N ILE A 84 4.25 9.80 5.17
CA ILE A 84 3.48 10.81 4.45
C ILE A 84 2.09 10.95 5.07
N THR A 85 1.62 12.19 5.20
CA THR A 85 0.22 12.50 5.52
C THR A 85 -0.31 13.65 4.66
N ILE A 86 -1.61 13.87 4.73
CA ILE A 86 -2.34 14.76 3.83
C ILE A 86 -3.24 15.73 4.61
N ASP A 87 -3.27 16.96 4.13
CA ASP A 87 -4.28 17.95 4.47
C ASP A 87 -5.02 18.34 3.18
N ASP A 88 -6.17 17.69 2.98
CA ASP A 88 -6.99 17.83 1.78
C ASP A 88 -7.70 19.20 1.69
N GLU A 89 -7.91 19.84 2.84
CA GLU A 89 -8.54 21.16 2.93
C GLU A 89 -7.59 22.22 2.39
N ASN A 90 -6.31 22.14 2.78
CA ASN A 90 -5.28 23.11 2.40
C ASN A 90 -4.44 22.72 1.17
N ASP A 91 -4.73 21.59 0.52
CA ASP A 91 -3.98 21.05 -0.61
C ASP A 91 -2.50 20.79 -0.28
N LEU A 92 -2.24 20.20 0.89
CA LEU A 92 -0.89 19.93 1.37
C LEU A 92 -0.62 18.44 1.53
N LEU A 93 0.64 18.08 1.28
CA LEU A 93 1.24 16.83 1.72
C LEU A 93 2.38 17.17 2.67
N LEU A 94 2.50 16.39 3.73
CA LEU A 94 3.56 16.50 4.73
C LEU A 94 4.32 15.18 4.75
N LEU A 95 5.62 15.24 4.49
CA LEU A 95 6.49 14.08 4.34
C LEU A 95 7.59 14.16 5.39
N ALA A 96 7.84 13.07 6.12
CA ALA A 96 8.97 12.97 7.02
C ALA A 96 10.25 12.66 6.23
N ILE A 97 11.34 13.36 6.54
CA ILE A 97 12.68 13.08 6.04
C ILE A 97 13.46 12.41 7.17
N GLU A 98 13.86 11.16 6.97
CA GLU A 98 14.74 10.43 7.90
C GLU A 98 16.14 11.05 7.93
N GLY A 99 16.81 10.97 9.09
CA GLY A 99 18.13 11.55 9.32
C GLY A 99 18.14 13.06 9.59
N ASP A 100 17.33 13.84 8.86
CA ASP A 100 17.33 15.31 8.94
C ASP A 100 16.36 15.88 10.00
N ASP A 101 15.49 15.01 10.55
CA ASP A 101 14.46 15.39 11.52
C ASP A 101 13.59 16.53 11.03
N SER A 102 13.20 16.49 9.76
CA SER A 102 12.42 17.54 9.13
C SER A 102 11.16 17.02 8.47
N ILE A 103 10.20 17.94 8.28
CA ILE A 103 8.97 17.70 7.55
C ILE A 103 9.00 18.54 6.28
N LEU A 104 9.03 17.88 5.13
CA LEU A 104 8.85 18.50 3.83
C LEU A 104 7.36 18.74 3.57
N VAL A 105 7.00 19.99 3.27
CA VAL A 105 5.61 20.37 2.96
C VAL A 105 5.49 20.71 1.49
N LEU A 106 4.63 19.97 0.79
CA LEU A 106 4.40 20.11 -0.64
C LEU A 106 2.98 20.60 -0.94
N SER A 107 2.79 21.26 -2.08
CA SER A 107 1.46 21.31 -2.72
C SER A 107 1.09 19.91 -3.19
N LYS A 108 -0.07 19.42 -2.77
CA LYS A 108 -0.63 18.15 -3.25
C LYS A 108 -0.85 18.20 -4.76
N LYS A 109 -1.44 19.28 -5.30
CA LYS A 109 -1.72 19.38 -6.74
C LYS A 109 -0.49 19.43 -7.64
N LYS A 110 0.63 20.00 -7.18
CA LYS A 110 1.79 20.23 -8.07
C LYS A 110 3.05 19.46 -7.67
N PHE A 111 3.03 18.77 -6.53
CA PHE A 111 4.23 18.21 -5.90
C PHE A 111 5.37 19.24 -5.87
N LYS A 112 5.02 20.49 -5.59
CA LYS A 112 5.97 21.60 -5.50
C LYS A 112 6.20 21.87 -4.02
N GLU A 113 7.46 21.90 -3.63
CA GLU A 113 7.87 22.31 -2.30
C GLU A 113 7.32 23.69 -1.97
N LYS A 114 6.76 23.78 -0.76
CA LYS A 114 6.33 25.03 -0.15
C LYS A 114 7.28 25.44 0.97
N LYS A 115 7.74 24.48 1.76
CA LYS A 115 8.68 24.67 2.88
C LYS A 115 9.21 23.34 3.39
N GLU A 116 10.33 23.38 4.07
CA GLU A 116 10.81 22.32 4.96
C GLU A 116 10.81 22.83 6.41
N ILE A 117 10.32 22.01 7.34
CA ILE A 117 10.22 22.36 8.76
C ILE A 117 11.15 21.44 9.55
N SER A 118 12.26 21.98 10.07
CA SER A 118 13.11 21.25 11.01
C SER A 118 12.40 21.07 12.36
N ILE A 119 12.39 19.83 12.85
CA ILE A 119 11.83 19.41 14.12
C ILE A 119 12.95 19.39 15.15
N LYS A 120 12.96 20.40 16.04
CA LYS A 120 13.88 20.41 17.17
C LYS A 120 13.47 19.36 18.19
N ARG A 121 14.10 18.18 18.12
CA ARG A 121 13.95 17.14 19.13
C ARG A 121 14.33 17.70 20.50
N LYS A 122 13.40 17.62 21.45
CA LYS A 122 13.69 17.75 22.88
C LYS A 122 13.52 16.38 23.51
N TYR A 123 14.45 15.47 23.23
CA TYR A 123 14.52 14.24 24.01
C TYR A 123 15.25 14.55 25.33
N LYS A 124 14.64 14.17 26.45
CA LYS A 124 15.28 14.10 27.76
C LYS A 124 15.84 12.71 27.96
#